data_AF-A0AAV5NW15-F1
#
_entry.id   AF-A0AAV5NW15-F1
#
_cell.length_a   1.000
_cell.length_b   1.000
_cell.length_c   1.000
_cell.angle_alpha   90.00
_cell.angle_beta   90.00
_cell.angle_gamma   90.00
#
_symmetry.space_group_name_H-M   'P 1'
#
loop_
_entity.id
_entity.type
_entity.pdbx_description
1 polymer ?
#
loop_
_entity_poly.entity_id
_entity_poly.type
_entity_poly.pdbx_seq_one_letter_code
_entity_poly.pdbx_strand_id
1 'polypeptide(L)'
;MTDKPLGGAGLRGQSAGSTALCTVGKSGTGLTYRGYDITDLANHAEFEEVAYLLLRGKLPNQRELDEYKLTLKRLRGLPEPLKHALELLPSTAHPMDVMRTGCSVLGNLETEESFEDQLAATERMLALFPAIICYWYRFSHDGVRIDTDDEGEDSIGGYFLKLLSDDPVSELHKKVMHCSLILYAEHEFNASTFTARVCASTLSDIHSCVTGAIGTLRGPLHGGANEAAMAMIENWTSVEEAERETLGMLERKEKIMGFGHAIYRESDPRNALIKAWSKTLSDSVGDTHLYAVSERVESVMKREKDLFCNADFFHASAYHFMNIPTKLFTPIFVMSRLTGWCAHIFEQRENNRIIRPSADYTGPEHQDWLPIDKRL
;
A
#
# COMPACT_ATOMS: atom_id res chain seq x y z
N MET A 1 15.08 -22.15 17.15
CA MET A 1 14.37 -20.94 17.62
C MET A 1 14.20 -21.11 19.12
N THR A 2 14.73 -20.20 19.92
CA THR A 2 14.53 -20.19 21.37
C THR A 2 13.08 -19.79 21.66
N ASP A 3 12.35 -20.62 22.40
CA ASP A 3 11.05 -20.30 22.99
C ASP A 3 11.19 -19.07 23.90
N LYS A 4 11.09 -17.88 23.30
CA LYS A 4 10.84 -16.66 24.06
C LYS A 4 9.40 -16.75 24.55
N PRO A 5 9.12 -16.56 25.85
CA PRO A 5 7.75 -16.49 26.33
C PRO A 5 7.00 -15.45 25.51
N LEU A 6 5.80 -15.80 25.04
CA LEU A 6 4.88 -14.90 24.35
C LEU A 6 4.43 -13.81 25.33
N GLY A 7 5.28 -12.81 25.56
CA GLY A 7 4.90 -11.56 26.20
C GLY A 7 3.99 -10.76 25.27
N GLY A 8 3.26 -9.79 25.81
CA GLY A 8 2.31 -8.98 25.03
C GLY A 8 2.92 -8.06 23.96
N ALA A 9 4.25 -8.11 23.78
CA ALA A 9 5.01 -7.24 22.89
C ALA A 9 4.60 -7.40 21.42
N GLY A 10 4.30 -6.26 20.77
CA GLY A 10 3.87 -6.21 19.38
C GLY A 10 2.55 -6.91 19.08
N LEU A 11 1.77 -7.28 20.12
CA LEU A 11 0.47 -7.95 20.01
C LEU A 11 0.48 -9.23 19.17
N ARG A 12 1.64 -9.89 19.04
CA ARG A 12 1.77 -11.10 18.20
C ARG A 12 0.90 -12.23 18.72
N GLY A 13 0.02 -12.74 17.86
CA GLY A 13 -0.91 -13.82 18.21
C GLY A 13 -2.10 -13.41 19.09
N GLN A 14 -2.25 -12.11 19.39
CA GLN A 14 -3.40 -11.60 20.14
C GLN A 14 -4.50 -11.16 19.19
N SER A 15 -5.75 -11.52 19.50
CA SER A 15 -6.91 -11.02 18.78
C SER A 15 -7.23 -9.60 19.22
N ALA A 16 -7.07 -8.63 18.32
CA ALA A 16 -7.39 -7.22 18.58
C ALA A 16 -8.78 -6.80 18.08
N GLY A 17 -9.54 -7.73 17.47
CA GLY A 17 -10.86 -7.47 16.91
C GLY A 17 -11.35 -8.63 16.03
N SER A 18 -12.51 -8.43 15.40
CA SER A 18 -13.08 -9.35 14.40
C SER A 18 -13.20 -8.62 13.06
N THR A 19 -13.09 -9.37 11.96
CA THR A 19 -13.28 -8.84 10.61
C THR A 19 -13.91 -9.90 9.70
N ALA A 20 -14.72 -9.44 8.75
CA ALA A 20 -15.31 -10.22 7.66
C ALA A 20 -14.70 -9.86 6.29
N LEU A 21 -13.66 -9.01 6.26
CA LEU A 21 -13.07 -8.49 5.02
C LEU A 21 -12.10 -9.45 4.36
N CYS A 22 -11.21 -10.05 5.15
CA CYS A 22 -10.11 -10.83 4.60
C CYS A 22 -9.61 -11.90 5.56
N THR A 23 -9.05 -12.98 5.01
CA THR A 23 -8.26 -13.95 5.77
C THR A 23 -6.89 -14.15 5.13
N VAL A 24 -5.87 -14.32 5.96
CA VAL A 24 -4.48 -14.57 5.55
C VAL A 24 -4.02 -15.91 6.11
N GLY A 25 -3.57 -16.83 5.24
CA GLY A 25 -3.02 -18.14 5.60
C GLY A 25 -4.03 -19.15 6.17
N LYS A 26 -5.34 -18.95 5.95
CA LYS A 26 -6.40 -19.81 6.55
C LYS A 26 -7.22 -20.61 5.55
N SER A 27 -7.49 -20.08 4.34
CA SER A 27 -8.38 -20.70 3.36
C SER A 27 -7.93 -20.41 1.93
N GLY A 28 -8.36 -21.24 0.96
CA GLY A 28 -8.01 -21.09 -0.45
C GLY A 28 -6.50 -21.26 -0.67
N THR A 29 -5.95 -20.46 -1.59
CA THR A 29 -4.50 -20.36 -1.85
C THR A 29 -3.73 -19.61 -0.76
N GLY A 30 -4.44 -19.06 0.24
CA GLY A 30 -3.85 -18.39 1.39
C GLY A 30 -4.25 -16.92 1.56
N LEU A 31 -4.96 -16.32 0.62
CA LEU A 31 -5.53 -14.97 0.78
C LEU A 31 -6.92 -14.92 0.17
N THR A 32 -7.91 -14.49 0.96
CA THR A 32 -9.28 -14.30 0.46
C THR A 32 -9.80 -12.92 0.84
N TYR A 33 -10.55 -12.29 -0.07
CA TYR A 33 -11.32 -11.08 0.20
C TYR A 33 -12.81 -11.42 0.20
N ARG A 34 -13.47 -11.27 1.36
CA ARG A 34 -14.86 -11.67 1.60
C ARG A 34 -15.19 -13.08 1.09
N GLY A 35 -14.22 -13.99 1.20
CA GLY A 35 -14.34 -15.39 0.79
C GLY A 35 -13.88 -15.72 -0.64
N TYR A 36 -13.66 -14.72 -1.51
CA TYR A 36 -13.13 -14.94 -2.86
C TYR A 36 -11.60 -15.05 -2.82
N ASP A 37 -11.04 -16.03 -3.54
CA ASP A 37 -9.59 -16.23 -3.61
C ASP A 37 -8.91 -15.05 -4.33
N ILE A 38 -7.77 -14.60 -3.81
CA ILE A 38 -7.03 -13.50 -4.43
C ILE A 38 -6.63 -13.83 -5.88
N THR A 39 -6.37 -15.11 -6.17
CA THR A 39 -5.98 -15.58 -7.49
C THR A 39 -7.11 -15.41 -8.49
N ASP A 40 -8.34 -15.69 -8.07
CA ASP A 40 -9.52 -15.52 -8.92
C ASP A 40 -9.78 -14.04 -9.19
N LEU A 41 -9.74 -13.22 -8.13
CA LEU A 41 -9.93 -11.76 -8.26
C LEU A 41 -8.87 -11.14 -9.17
N ALA A 42 -7.59 -11.47 -8.98
CA ALA A 42 -6.49 -10.89 -9.75
C ALA A 42 -6.47 -11.31 -11.23
N ASN A 43 -7.08 -12.45 -11.58
CA ASN A 43 -7.12 -12.96 -12.95
C ASN A 43 -8.38 -12.52 -13.72
N HIS A 44 -9.46 -12.19 -13.01
CA HIS A 44 -10.78 -12.01 -13.63
C HIS A 44 -11.40 -10.64 -13.39
N ALA A 45 -10.99 -9.91 -12.36
CA ALA A 45 -11.62 -8.66 -11.96
C ALA A 45 -10.76 -7.43 -12.32
N GLU A 46 -11.44 -6.31 -12.53
CA GLU A 46 -10.85 -4.99 -12.42
C GLU A 46 -10.72 -4.57 -10.94
N PHE A 47 -9.88 -3.57 -10.67
CA PHE A 47 -9.66 -3.11 -9.29
C PHE A 47 -10.94 -2.52 -8.69
N GLU A 48 -11.75 -1.87 -9.51
CA GLU A 48 -13.01 -1.23 -9.14
C GLU A 48 -14.04 -2.26 -8.65
N GLU A 49 -14.04 -3.49 -9.20
CA GLU A 49 -14.87 -4.58 -8.69
C GLU A 49 -14.44 -5.01 -7.28
N VAL A 50 -13.13 -5.07 -7.03
CA VAL A 50 -12.58 -5.42 -5.72
C VAL A 50 -12.77 -4.30 -4.70
N ALA A 51 -12.63 -3.04 -5.11
CA ALA A 51 -12.98 -1.88 -4.29
C ALA A 51 -14.47 -1.93 -3.90
N TYR A 52 -15.35 -2.20 -4.87
CA TYR A 52 -16.79 -2.36 -4.64
C TYR A 52 -17.06 -3.53 -3.66
N LEU A 53 -16.41 -4.68 -3.86
CA LEU A 53 -16.51 -5.83 -2.96
C LEU A 53 -16.15 -5.47 -1.52
N LEU A 54 -14.99 -4.84 -1.30
CA LEU A 54 -14.51 -4.50 0.03
C LEU A 54 -15.42 -3.46 0.71
N LEU A 55 -15.80 -2.41 -0.01
CA LEU A 55 -16.56 -1.27 0.54
C LEU A 55 -18.07 -1.53 0.66
N ARG A 56 -18.65 -2.38 -0.20
CA ARG A 56 -20.11 -2.61 -0.28
C ARG A 56 -20.54 -4.04 0.02
N GLY A 57 -19.60 -4.97 0.21
CA GLY A 57 -19.88 -6.31 0.73
C GLY A 57 -20.17 -7.39 -0.31
N LYS A 58 -20.26 -7.06 -1.60
CA LYS A 58 -20.56 -8.00 -2.69
C LYS A 58 -19.84 -7.59 -3.97
N LEU A 59 -19.59 -8.54 -4.89
CA LEU A 59 -19.15 -8.19 -6.25
C LEU A 59 -20.29 -7.44 -6.98
N PRO A 60 -19.96 -6.42 -7.79
CA PRO A 60 -20.95 -5.74 -8.61
C PRO A 60 -21.40 -6.63 -9.79
N ASN A 61 -22.63 -6.45 -10.25
CA ASN A 61 -22.99 -6.84 -11.61
C ASN A 61 -22.51 -5.77 -12.62
N GLN A 62 -22.61 -6.05 -13.92
CA GLN A 62 -22.12 -5.14 -14.97
C GLN A 62 -22.68 -3.71 -14.84
N ARG A 63 -23.99 -3.57 -14.61
CA ARG A 63 -24.61 -2.24 -14.47
C ARG A 63 -24.06 -1.50 -13.26
N GLU A 64 -23.93 -2.19 -12.13
CA GLU A 64 -23.35 -1.60 -10.90
C GLU A 64 -21.89 -1.20 -11.10
N LEU A 65 -21.11 -1.99 -11.84
CA LEU A 65 -19.72 -1.68 -12.17
C LEU A 65 -19.62 -0.45 -13.08
N ASP A 66 -20.42 -0.39 -14.14
CA ASP A 66 -20.45 0.74 -15.09
C ASP A 66 -20.82 2.05 -14.35
N GLU A 67 -21.84 2.00 -13.50
CA GLU A 67 -22.27 3.12 -12.65
C GLU A 67 -21.18 3.50 -11.64
N TYR A 68 -20.48 2.53 -11.07
CA TYR A 68 -19.42 2.79 -10.10
C TYR A 68 -18.20 3.44 -10.73
N LYS A 69 -17.72 2.93 -11.88
CA LYS A 69 -16.63 3.53 -12.65
C LYS A 69 -16.96 4.97 -13.06
N LEU A 70 -18.20 5.21 -13.52
CA LEU A 70 -18.66 6.55 -13.84
C LEU A 70 -18.70 7.48 -12.62
N THR A 71 -19.11 6.95 -11.45
CA THR A 71 -19.11 7.70 -10.20
C THR A 71 -17.69 8.13 -9.82
N LEU A 72 -16.73 7.20 -9.75
CA LEU A 72 -15.34 7.50 -9.42
C LEU A 72 -14.71 8.49 -10.41
N LYS A 73 -15.02 8.34 -11.69
CA LYS A 73 -14.54 9.25 -12.74
C LYS A 73 -15.07 10.68 -12.55
N ARG A 74 -16.35 10.86 -12.19
CA ARG A 74 -16.94 12.17 -11.88
C ARG A 74 -16.41 12.80 -10.59
N LEU A 75 -15.83 11.99 -9.71
CA LEU A 75 -15.15 12.43 -8.49
C LEU A 75 -13.67 12.76 -8.73
N ARG A 76 -13.19 12.86 -9.97
CA ARG A 76 -11.86 13.39 -10.28
C ARG A 76 -11.85 14.93 -10.18
N GLY A 77 -10.70 15.54 -10.43
CA GLY A 77 -10.51 16.98 -10.26
C GLY A 77 -10.08 17.36 -8.85
N LEU A 78 -8.80 17.72 -8.69
CA LEU A 78 -8.31 18.26 -7.43
C LEU A 78 -8.90 19.65 -7.18
N PRO A 79 -9.42 19.94 -5.98
CA PRO A 79 -9.78 21.30 -5.59
C PRO A 79 -8.58 22.25 -5.73
N GLU A 80 -8.82 23.49 -6.17
CA GLU A 80 -7.75 24.47 -6.36
C GLU A 80 -6.92 24.75 -5.08
N PRO A 81 -7.53 24.85 -3.87
CA PRO A 81 -6.74 24.99 -2.64
C PRO A 81 -5.84 23.79 -2.36
N LEU A 82 -6.23 22.58 -2.76
CA LEU A 82 -5.42 21.38 -2.63
C LEU A 82 -4.24 21.39 -3.62
N LYS A 83 -4.47 21.81 -4.88
CA LYS A 83 -3.38 22.04 -5.84
C LYS A 83 -2.34 23.00 -5.29
N HIS A 84 -2.75 24.18 -4.81
CA HIS A 84 -1.85 25.15 -4.18
C HIS A 84 -1.08 24.57 -2.99
N ALA A 85 -1.72 23.78 -2.13
CA ALA A 85 -1.04 23.13 -1.01
C ALA A 85 0.03 22.15 -1.48
N LEU A 86 -0.23 21.39 -2.55
CA LEU A 86 0.73 20.47 -3.15
C LEU A 86 1.91 21.20 -3.82
N GLU A 87 1.66 22.35 -4.44
CA GLU A 87 2.72 23.19 -5.06
C GLU A 87 3.71 23.76 -4.03
N LEU A 88 3.31 23.91 -2.78
CA LEU A 88 4.19 24.36 -1.69
C LEU A 88 5.13 23.26 -1.18
N LEU A 89 4.89 21.99 -1.51
CA LEU A 89 5.72 20.88 -1.07
C LEU A 89 6.98 20.77 -1.96
N PRO A 90 8.19 20.72 -1.39
CA PRO A 90 9.42 20.65 -2.18
C PRO A 90 9.51 19.32 -2.94
N SER A 91 10.24 19.31 -4.06
CA SER A 91 10.52 18.09 -4.83
C SER A 91 11.30 17.04 -4.05
N THR A 92 12.03 17.46 -3.00
CA THR A 92 12.76 16.60 -2.07
C THR A 92 11.88 15.96 -0.98
N ALA A 93 10.59 16.32 -0.91
CA ALA A 93 9.67 15.70 0.03
C ALA A 93 9.54 14.19 -0.26
N HIS A 94 9.41 13.39 0.80
CA HIS A 94 9.12 11.97 0.64
C HIS A 94 7.69 11.84 0.06
N PRO A 95 7.44 11.06 -1.00
CA PRO A 95 6.13 10.91 -1.62
C PRO A 95 4.99 10.48 -0.67
N MET A 96 5.29 9.62 0.31
CA MET A 96 4.34 9.32 1.40
C MET A 96 3.95 10.51 2.29
N ASP A 97 4.85 11.48 2.51
CA ASP A 97 4.52 12.72 3.24
C ASP A 97 3.60 13.63 2.39
N VAL A 98 3.72 13.57 1.06
CA VAL A 98 2.82 14.24 0.11
C VAL A 98 1.43 13.61 0.18
N MET A 99 1.34 12.27 0.11
CA MET A 99 0.06 11.56 0.27
C MET A 99 -0.61 11.86 1.61
N ARG A 100 0.16 11.85 2.71
CA ARG A 100 -0.33 12.19 4.05
C ARG A 100 -0.87 13.61 4.10
N THR A 101 -0.13 14.57 3.53
CA THR A 101 -0.52 15.99 3.53
C THR A 101 -1.74 16.23 2.64
N GLY A 102 -1.77 15.64 1.44
CA GLY A 102 -2.89 15.76 0.53
C GLY A 102 -4.19 15.19 1.11
N CYS A 103 -4.13 14.02 1.77
CA CYS A 103 -5.27 13.44 2.48
C CYS A 103 -5.75 14.35 3.63
N SER A 104 -4.81 14.89 4.42
CA SER A 104 -5.15 15.78 5.55
C SER A 104 -5.75 17.11 5.08
N VAL A 105 -5.20 17.74 4.03
CA VAL A 105 -5.75 18.97 3.45
C VAL A 105 -7.14 18.70 2.85
N LEU A 106 -7.32 17.60 2.13
CA LEU A 106 -8.62 17.23 1.56
C LEU A 106 -9.71 17.14 2.65
N GLY A 107 -9.41 16.53 3.81
CA GLY A 107 -10.37 16.45 4.91
C GLY A 107 -10.79 17.79 5.52
N ASN A 108 -10.00 18.86 5.33
CA ASN A 108 -10.39 20.22 5.73
C ASN A 108 -11.24 20.93 4.66
N LEU A 109 -11.12 20.52 3.40
CA LEU A 109 -11.86 21.11 2.28
C LEU A 109 -13.20 20.40 2.04
N GLU A 110 -13.21 19.08 2.24
CA GLU A 110 -14.31 18.17 1.98
C GLU A 110 -14.48 17.24 3.19
N THR A 111 -14.93 17.84 4.29
CA THR A 111 -15.04 17.18 5.60
C THR A 111 -16.11 16.08 5.59
N GLU A 112 -15.81 14.96 6.26
CA GLU A 112 -16.83 13.97 6.63
C GLU A 112 -17.64 14.54 7.80
N GLU A 113 -18.79 15.16 7.51
CA GLU A 113 -19.66 15.77 8.52
C GLU A 113 -20.38 14.73 9.38
N SER A 114 -20.65 13.55 8.80
CA SER A 114 -21.28 12.42 9.50
C SER A 114 -20.73 11.08 9.02
N PHE A 115 -20.88 10.02 9.81
CA PHE A 115 -20.49 8.67 9.38
C PHE A 115 -21.36 8.09 8.27
N GLU A 116 -22.49 8.72 7.93
CA GLU A 116 -23.27 8.37 6.73
C GLU A 116 -22.49 8.72 5.45
N ASP A 117 -21.59 9.71 5.53
CA ASP A 117 -20.77 10.19 4.41
C ASP A 117 -19.50 9.35 4.19
N GLN A 118 -19.22 8.35 5.04
CA GLN A 118 -17.96 7.61 5.05
C GLN A 118 -17.64 6.93 3.70
N LEU A 119 -18.67 6.46 3.00
CA LEU A 119 -18.50 5.85 1.68
C LEU A 119 -18.18 6.91 0.63
N ALA A 120 -18.89 8.04 0.64
CA ALA A 120 -18.65 9.15 -0.28
C ALA A 120 -17.25 9.74 -0.10
N ALA A 121 -16.81 9.95 1.15
CA ALA A 121 -15.46 10.40 1.46
C ALA A 121 -14.39 9.39 1.01
N THR A 122 -14.65 8.09 1.16
CA THR A 122 -13.74 7.04 0.66
C THR A 122 -13.63 7.03 -0.86
N GLU A 123 -14.77 7.08 -1.56
CA GLU A 123 -14.81 7.11 -3.03
C GLU A 123 -14.14 8.37 -3.59
N ARG A 124 -14.30 9.50 -2.90
CA ARG A 124 -13.59 10.75 -3.23
C ARG A 124 -12.08 10.61 -3.05
N MET A 125 -11.60 10.00 -1.96
CA MET A 125 -10.18 9.71 -1.79
C MET A 125 -9.65 8.74 -2.85
N LEU A 126 -10.40 7.68 -3.21
CA LEU A 126 -10.01 6.73 -4.26
C LEU A 126 -9.85 7.43 -5.63
N ALA A 127 -10.76 8.34 -5.96
CA ALA A 127 -10.70 9.11 -7.20
C ALA A 127 -9.54 10.12 -7.23
N LEU A 128 -9.19 10.70 -6.08
CA LEU A 128 -8.19 11.78 -6.01
C LEU A 128 -6.77 11.33 -5.67
N PHE A 129 -6.56 10.20 -5.01
CA PHE A 129 -5.21 9.76 -4.61
C PHE A 129 -4.22 9.63 -5.78
N PRO A 130 -4.60 9.11 -6.96
CA PRO A 130 -3.74 9.17 -8.15
C PRO A 130 -3.35 10.60 -8.54
N ALA A 131 -4.32 11.52 -8.51
CA ALA A 131 -4.09 12.92 -8.86
C ALA A 131 -3.24 13.65 -7.83
N ILE A 132 -3.44 13.41 -6.53
CA ILE A 132 -2.63 14.01 -5.45
C ILE A 132 -1.15 13.73 -5.69
N ILE A 133 -0.80 12.46 -5.94
CA ILE A 133 0.61 12.11 -6.13
C ILE A 133 1.15 12.57 -7.47
N CYS A 134 0.42 12.36 -8.57
CA CYS A 134 0.90 12.73 -9.89
C CYS A 134 0.97 14.24 -10.09
N TYR A 135 0.02 15.01 -9.55
CA TYR A 135 0.03 16.47 -9.64
C TYR A 135 1.25 17.06 -8.93
N TRP A 136 1.48 16.67 -7.67
CA TRP A 136 2.69 17.09 -6.96
C TRP A 136 3.95 16.66 -7.71
N TYR A 137 4.00 15.41 -8.18
CA TYR A 137 5.19 14.88 -8.84
C TYR A 137 5.52 15.66 -10.12
N ARG A 138 4.57 15.79 -11.05
CA ARG A 138 4.72 16.53 -12.31
C ARG A 138 5.02 18.01 -12.08
N PHE A 139 4.38 18.64 -11.08
CA PHE A 139 4.66 20.04 -10.77
C PHE A 139 6.07 20.25 -10.22
N SER A 140 6.44 19.47 -9.20
CA SER A 140 7.70 19.68 -8.48
C SER A 140 8.95 19.15 -9.22
N HIS A 141 8.78 18.22 -10.16
CA HIS A 141 9.89 17.62 -10.93
C HIS A 141 9.98 18.16 -12.35
N ASP A 142 8.84 18.39 -13.00
CA ASP A 142 8.79 18.76 -14.41
C ASP A 142 8.35 20.22 -14.63
N GLY A 143 7.87 20.90 -13.58
CA GLY A 143 7.31 22.25 -13.69
C GLY A 143 5.95 22.29 -14.38
N VAL A 144 5.24 21.16 -14.45
CA VAL A 144 3.97 21.02 -15.19
C VAL A 144 2.79 20.92 -14.24
N ARG A 145 1.80 21.81 -14.41
CA ARG A 145 0.46 21.64 -13.83
C ARG A 145 -0.36 20.76 -14.78
N ILE A 146 -0.64 19.52 -14.37
CA ILE A 146 -1.43 18.58 -15.16
C ILE A 146 -2.93 18.80 -14.98
N ASP A 147 -3.72 18.41 -15.99
CA ASP A 147 -5.17 18.34 -15.89
C ASP A 147 -5.56 17.11 -15.05
N THR A 148 -6.24 17.36 -13.93
CA THR A 148 -6.67 16.34 -12.97
C THR A 148 -8.14 15.97 -13.13
N ASP A 149 -8.83 16.59 -14.07
CA ASP A 149 -10.22 16.30 -14.41
C ASP A 149 -10.30 15.32 -15.60
N ASP A 150 -9.17 14.67 -15.94
CA ASP A 150 -9.07 13.77 -17.08
C ASP A 150 -10.07 12.61 -16.99
N GLU A 151 -10.81 12.49 -18.08
CA GLU A 151 -11.86 11.52 -18.29
C GLU A 151 -11.48 10.43 -19.31
N GLY A 152 -10.23 10.41 -19.80
CA GLY A 152 -9.77 9.53 -20.87
C GLY A 152 -9.68 8.07 -20.46
N GLU A 153 -9.38 7.81 -19.19
CA GLU A 153 -9.28 6.45 -18.64
C GLU A 153 -10.44 6.13 -17.69
N ASP A 154 -10.99 4.93 -17.80
CA ASP A 154 -12.15 4.48 -17.02
C ASP A 154 -11.77 3.77 -15.71
N SER A 155 -10.49 3.44 -15.53
CA SER A 155 -9.95 2.80 -14.32
C SER A 155 -9.01 3.73 -13.53
N ILE A 156 -8.88 3.47 -12.23
CA ILE A 156 -7.93 4.13 -11.31
C ILE A 156 -6.49 3.86 -11.76
N GLY A 157 -6.19 2.62 -12.16
CA GLY A 157 -4.86 2.24 -12.65
C GLY A 157 -4.48 2.95 -13.95
N GLY A 158 -5.41 2.98 -14.93
CA GLY A 158 -5.22 3.73 -16.16
C GLY A 158 -5.07 5.23 -15.92
N TYR A 159 -5.95 5.80 -15.08
CA TYR A 159 -5.90 7.21 -14.71
C TYR A 159 -4.59 7.62 -14.05
N PHE A 160 -4.05 6.79 -13.14
CA PHE A 160 -2.73 7.01 -12.56
C PHE A 160 -1.64 7.09 -13.64
N LEU A 161 -1.59 6.10 -14.55
CA LEU A 161 -0.59 6.06 -15.63
C LEU A 161 -0.73 7.27 -16.56
N LYS A 162 -1.97 7.66 -16.88
CA LYS A 162 -2.31 8.81 -17.71
C LYS A 162 -1.79 10.13 -17.13
N LEU A 163 -1.88 10.29 -15.80
CA LEU A 163 -1.41 11.51 -15.12
C LEU A 163 0.11 11.51 -14.90
N LEU A 164 0.71 10.33 -14.74
CA LEU A 164 2.12 10.19 -14.37
C LEU A 164 3.07 10.66 -15.48
N SER A 165 2.69 10.51 -16.75
CA SER A 165 3.56 10.83 -17.89
C SER A 165 2.74 11.24 -19.11
N ASP A 166 3.41 11.79 -20.12
CA ASP A 166 2.78 12.14 -21.40
C ASP A 166 2.77 10.96 -22.39
N ASP A 167 3.26 9.79 -21.96
CA ASP A 167 3.28 8.57 -22.77
C ASP A 167 1.86 8.01 -22.96
N PRO A 168 1.58 7.36 -24.11
CA PRO A 168 0.33 6.63 -24.30
C PRO A 168 0.14 5.54 -23.24
N VAL A 169 -1.07 5.45 -22.69
CA VAL A 169 -1.41 4.40 -21.70
C VAL A 169 -1.49 3.04 -22.39
N SER A 170 -0.58 2.13 -22.03
CA SER A 170 -0.53 0.77 -22.55
C SER A 170 -1.62 -0.11 -21.93
N GLU A 171 -2.35 -0.87 -22.77
CA GLU A 171 -3.32 -1.87 -22.30
C GLU A 171 -2.66 -2.95 -21.42
N LEU A 172 -1.41 -3.31 -21.68
CA LEU A 172 -0.66 -4.22 -20.83
C LEU A 172 -0.42 -3.60 -19.45
N HIS A 173 0.00 -2.32 -19.40
CA HIS A 173 0.24 -1.63 -18.14
C HIS A 173 -1.04 -1.49 -17.33
N LYS A 174 -2.19 -1.22 -17.97
CA LYS A 174 -3.49 -1.18 -17.29
C LYS A 174 -3.85 -2.52 -16.63
N LYS A 175 -3.67 -3.64 -17.34
CA LYS A 175 -3.91 -4.98 -16.78
C LYS A 175 -3.01 -5.27 -15.58
N VAL A 176 -1.72 -4.92 -15.67
CA VAL A 176 -0.78 -5.10 -14.56
C VAL A 176 -1.16 -4.20 -13.38
N MET A 177 -1.57 -2.95 -13.63
CA MET A 177 -2.02 -2.04 -12.59
C MET A 177 -3.29 -2.56 -11.90
N HIS A 178 -4.28 -3.10 -12.63
CA HIS A 178 -5.43 -3.75 -12.00
C HIS A 178 -5.00 -4.90 -11.08
N CYS A 179 -4.18 -5.82 -11.59
CA CYS A 179 -3.66 -6.92 -10.78
C CYS A 179 -2.96 -6.41 -9.52
N SER A 180 -2.01 -5.48 -9.69
CA SER A 180 -1.23 -4.94 -8.58
C SER A 180 -2.11 -4.24 -7.51
N LEU A 181 -3.05 -3.40 -7.94
CA LEU A 181 -3.97 -2.72 -7.04
C LEU A 181 -4.88 -3.72 -6.31
N ILE A 182 -5.26 -4.85 -6.93
CA ILE A 182 -6.02 -5.93 -6.27
C ILE A 182 -5.15 -6.64 -5.23
N LEU A 183 -3.92 -7.02 -5.58
CA LEU A 183 -3.00 -7.75 -4.69
C LEU A 183 -2.66 -6.96 -3.42
N TYR A 184 -2.67 -5.63 -3.51
CA TYR A 184 -2.43 -4.76 -2.36
C TYR A 184 -3.70 -4.26 -1.66
N ALA A 185 -4.91 -4.55 -2.15
CA ALA A 185 -6.13 -3.89 -1.69
C ALA A 185 -6.39 -4.08 -0.18
N GLU A 186 -6.13 -5.29 0.34
CA GLU A 186 -6.44 -5.63 1.73
C GLU A 186 -5.51 -6.75 2.25
N HIS A 187 -5.16 -6.74 3.54
CA HIS A 187 -4.24 -7.74 4.11
C HIS A 187 -4.35 -7.89 5.65
N GLU A 188 -5.58 -8.00 6.14
CA GLU A 188 -5.99 -8.13 7.54
C GLU A 188 -5.32 -7.08 8.48
N PHE A 189 -5.03 -7.43 9.74
CA PHE A 189 -4.59 -6.49 10.77
C PHE A 189 -3.07 -6.23 10.71
N ASN A 190 -2.62 -5.69 9.59
CA ASN A 190 -1.27 -5.10 9.47
C ASN A 190 -1.19 -3.76 10.22
N ALA A 191 0.03 -3.25 10.44
CA ALA A 191 0.26 -2.06 11.27
C ALA A 191 -0.56 -0.82 10.85
N SER A 192 -0.64 -0.53 9.54
CA SER A 192 -1.41 0.60 9.03
C SER A 192 -2.93 0.42 9.19
N THR A 193 -3.45 -0.78 8.91
CA THR A 193 -4.87 -1.10 9.13
C THR A 193 -5.20 -0.98 10.62
N PHE A 194 -4.35 -1.52 11.49
CA PHE A 194 -4.55 -1.42 12.93
C PHE A 194 -4.53 0.04 13.41
N THR A 195 -3.66 0.88 12.86
CA THR A 195 -3.63 2.32 13.16
C THR A 195 -4.92 3.02 12.73
N ALA A 196 -5.43 2.74 11.53
CA ALA A 196 -6.73 3.26 11.08
C ALA A 196 -7.85 2.86 12.05
N ARG A 197 -7.87 1.60 12.51
CA ARG A 197 -8.86 1.11 13.48
C ARG A 197 -8.70 1.73 14.87
N VAL A 198 -7.47 1.93 15.36
CA VAL A 198 -7.21 2.64 16.63
C VAL A 198 -7.80 4.05 16.56
N CYS A 199 -7.53 4.78 15.48
CA CYS A 199 -8.10 6.12 15.26
C CYS A 199 -9.63 6.08 15.20
N ALA A 200 -10.20 5.20 14.37
CA ALA A 200 -11.65 5.03 14.23
C ALA A 200 -12.33 4.65 15.56
N SER A 201 -11.65 3.91 16.44
CA SER A 201 -12.22 3.49 17.73
C SER A 201 -12.53 4.66 18.68
N THR A 202 -11.92 5.81 18.42
CA THR A 202 -12.18 7.07 19.13
C THR A 202 -13.34 7.88 18.54
N LEU A 203 -13.96 7.37 17.47
CA LEU A 203 -14.97 8.07 16.66
C LEU A 203 -14.42 9.26 15.86
N SER A 204 -13.12 9.23 15.52
CA SER A 204 -12.53 10.23 14.62
C SER A 204 -13.06 10.09 13.18
N ASP A 205 -12.93 11.18 12.42
CA ASP A 205 -13.26 11.21 10.99
C ASP A 205 -12.33 10.29 10.16
N ILE A 206 -12.79 9.96 8.96
CA ILE A 206 -12.13 9.01 8.06
C ILE A 206 -10.80 9.54 7.52
N HIS A 207 -10.66 10.84 7.27
CA HIS A 207 -9.41 11.42 6.78
C HIS A 207 -8.32 11.35 7.86
N SER A 208 -8.66 11.55 9.13
CA SER A 208 -7.73 11.31 10.25
C SER A 208 -7.27 9.85 10.32
N CYS A 209 -8.18 8.90 10.13
CA CYS A 209 -7.86 7.48 10.14
C CYS A 209 -6.91 7.10 8.99
N VAL A 210 -7.21 7.55 7.77
CA VAL A 210 -6.38 7.30 6.58
C VAL A 210 -5.04 8.02 6.67
N THR A 211 -5.00 9.26 7.16
CA THR A 211 -3.76 10.02 7.42
C THR A 211 -2.84 9.25 8.37
N GLY A 212 -3.38 8.69 9.47
CA GLY A 212 -2.63 7.86 10.42
C GLY A 212 -2.11 6.56 9.78
N ALA A 213 -2.91 5.93 8.94
CA ALA A 213 -2.52 4.73 8.21
C ALA A 213 -1.40 5.00 7.19
N ILE A 214 -1.47 6.09 6.43
CA ILE A 214 -0.40 6.53 5.51
C ILE A 214 0.89 6.79 6.28
N GLY A 215 0.81 7.51 7.40
CA GLY A 215 1.97 7.77 8.27
C GLY A 215 2.62 6.48 8.80
N THR A 216 1.81 5.47 9.11
CA THR A 216 2.29 4.15 9.54
C THR A 216 2.88 3.34 8.40
N LEU A 217 2.27 3.38 7.22
CA LEU A 217 2.77 2.71 6.01
C LEU A 217 4.10 3.29 5.53
N ARG A 218 4.37 4.58 5.80
CA ARG A 218 5.68 5.20 5.52
C ARG A 218 6.84 4.54 6.27
N GLY A 219 6.60 3.87 7.40
CA GLY A 219 7.66 3.23 8.17
C GLY A 219 8.34 2.10 7.38
N PRO A 220 9.69 2.04 7.31
CA PRO A 220 10.42 1.08 6.46
C PRO A 220 10.31 -0.39 6.93
N LEU A 221 9.70 -0.62 8.10
CA LEU A 221 9.37 -1.96 8.60
C LEU A 221 7.96 -2.42 8.16
N HIS A 222 7.21 -1.56 7.46
CA HIS A 222 5.86 -1.84 7.00
C HIS A 222 5.72 -1.61 5.49
N GLY A 223 5.82 -0.36 5.01
CA GLY A 223 5.89 -0.05 3.58
C GLY A 223 7.31 0.13 3.07
N GLY A 224 7.46 0.42 1.77
CA GLY A 224 8.75 0.69 1.12
C GLY A 224 9.61 -0.54 0.85
N ALA A 225 9.11 -1.75 1.09
CA ALA A 225 9.87 -2.98 0.83
C ALA A 225 10.13 -3.20 -0.67
N ASN A 226 9.19 -2.82 -1.53
CA ASN A 226 9.35 -2.85 -2.99
C ASN A 226 10.33 -1.76 -3.48
N GLU A 227 10.31 -0.56 -2.89
CA GLU A 227 11.32 0.49 -3.17
C GLU A 227 12.72 0.05 -2.77
N ALA A 228 12.87 -0.55 -1.59
CA ALA A 228 14.14 -1.09 -1.11
C ALA A 228 14.61 -2.30 -1.96
N ALA A 229 13.68 -3.15 -2.42
CA ALA A 229 13.99 -4.22 -3.36
C ALA A 229 14.51 -3.65 -4.68
N MET A 230 13.85 -2.61 -5.22
CA MET A 230 14.28 -1.95 -6.46
C MET A 230 15.67 -1.31 -6.31
N ALA A 231 15.88 -0.50 -5.27
CA ALA A 231 17.16 0.14 -5.00
C ALA A 231 18.32 -0.86 -4.82
N MET A 232 18.00 -2.07 -4.34
CA MET A 232 18.97 -3.17 -4.25
C MET A 232 19.34 -3.72 -5.62
N ILE A 233 18.36 -4.00 -6.48
CA ILE A 233 18.57 -4.76 -7.73
C ILE A 233 18.83 -3.89 -8.97
N GLU A 234 18.47 -2.60 -8.95
CA GLU A 234 18.46 -1.74 -10.15
C GLU A 234 19.83 -1.56 -10.81
N ASN A 235 20.90 -1.66 -10.02
CA ASN A 235 22.27 -1.45 -10.49
C ASN A 235 23.01 -2.75 -10.82
N TRP A 236 22.38 -3.92 -10.61
CA TRP A 236 23.00 -5.20 -10.90
C TRP A 236 22.75 -5.59 -12.35
N THR A 237 23.82 -5.88 -13.07
CA THR A 237 23.81 -6.02 -14.54
C THR A 237 23.86 -7.47 -15.03
N SER A 238 24.15 -8.42 -14.15
CA SER A 238 24.22 -9.84 -14.48
C SER A 238 23.75 -10.74 -13.34
N VAL A 239 23.42 -11.99 -13.67
CA VAL A 239 23.02 -13.01 -12.68
C VAL A 239 24.18 -13.37 -11.74
N GLU A 240 25.42 -13.35 -12.23
CA GLU A 240 26.62 -13.61 -11.44
C GLU A 240 26.87 -12.51 -10.41
N GLU A 241 26.66 -11.25 -10.82
CA GLU A 241 26.70 -10.10 -9.91
C GLU A 241 25.61 -10.20 -8.85
N ALA A 242 24.36 -10.44 -9.26
CA ALA A 242 23.23 -10.57 -8.33
C ALA A 242 23.48 -11.66 -7.27
N GLU A 243 24.02 -12.82 -7.65
CA GLU A 243 24.37 -13.87 -6.70
C GLU A 243 25.49 -13.46 -5.76
N ARG A 244 26.59 -12.89 -6.29
CA ARG A 244 27.73 -12.46 -5.48
C ARG A 244 27.31 -11.43 -4.43
N GLU A 245 26.57 -10.41 -4.85
CA GLU A 245 26.12 -9.34 -3.94
C GLU A 245 25.12 -9.87 -2.91
N THR A 246 24.15 -10.70 -3.32
CA THR A 246 23.20 -11.35 -2.40
C THR A 246 23.92 -12.18 -1.33
N LEU A 247 24.90 -13.01 -1.72
CA LEU A 247 25.69 -13.79 -0.77
C LEU A 247 26.50 -12.90 0.19
N GLY A 248 27.07 -11.80 -0.32
CA GLY A 248 27.77 -10.82 0.51
C GLY A 248 26.84 -10.16 1.55
N MET A 249 25.62 -9.78 1.16
CA MET A 249 24.61 -9.23 2.08
C MET A 249 24.27 -10.25 3.20
N LEU A 250 24.10 -11.52 2.82
CA LEU A 250 23.83 -12.60 3.78
C LEU A 250 24.97 -12.84 4.77
N GLU A 251 26.22 -12.77 4.31
CA GLU A 251 27.41 -12.87 5.17
C GLU A 251 27.47 -11.73 6.19
N ARG A 252 27.13 -10.51 5.76
CA ARG A 252 27.04 -9.30 6.60
C ARG A 252 25.79 -9.25 7.47
N LYS A 253 24.90 -10.25 7.36
CA LYS A 253 23.60 -10.33 8.08
C LYS A 253 22.68 -9.14 7.79
N GLU A 254 22.79 -8.57 6.60
CA GLU A 254 21.88 -7.54 6.13
C GLU A 254 20.50 -8.14 5.85
N LYS A 255 19.45 -7.36 6.11
CA LYS A 255 18.08 -7.79 5.81
C LYS A 255 17.82 -7.55 4.32
N ILE A 256 17.53 -8.62 3.59
CA ILE A 256 17.13 -8.55 2.19
C ILE A 256 15.61 -8.31 2.14
N MET A 257 15.21 -7.15 1.63
CA MET A 257 13.80 -6.74 1.55
C MET A 257 13.08 -7.51 0.44
N GLY A 258 11.78 -7.77 0.62
CA GLY A 258 10.97 -8.57 -0.31
C GLY A 258 10.95 -10.08 -0.03
N PHE A 259 11.57 -10.55 1.06
CA PHE A 259 11.62 -11.99 1.40
C PHE A 259 10.99 -12.32 2.76
N GLY A 260 10.29 -13.46 2.79
CA GLY A 260 9.59 -13.98 3.95
C GLY A 260 8.35 -13.18 4.33
N HIS A 261 7.58 -13.71 5.28
CA HIS A 261 6.36 -13.08 5.77
C HIS A 261 6.13 -13.42 7.25
N ALA A 262 5.41 -12.54 7.97
CA ALA A 262 5.07 -12.78 9.38
C ALA A 262 3.95 -13.80 9.60
N ILE A 263 3.28 -14.25 8.52
CA ILE A 263 2.05 -15.07 8.56
C ILE A 263 2.21 -16.25 7.60
N TYR A 264 2.47 -15.98 6.32
CA TYR A 264 2.79 -17.03 5.35
C TYR A 264 4.05 -17.79 5.75
N ARG A 265 4.00 -19.11 5.59
CA ARG A 265 5.11 -20.02 5.95
C ARG A 265 5.81 -20.63 4.75
N GLU A 266 5.08 -20.86 3.65
CA GLU A 266 5.60 -21.58 2.48
C GLU A 266 5.67 -20.68 1.23
N SER A 267 4.63 -19.88 0.99
CA SER A 267 4.56 -18.93 -0.13
C SER A 267 3.61 -17.78 0.17
N ASP A 268 3.83 -16.64 -0.47
CA ASP A 268 2.86 -15.55 -0.57
C ASP A 268 2.07 -15.73 -1.89
N PRO A 269 0.75 -15.94 -1.85
CA PRO A 269 -0.04 -16.21 -3.07
C PRO A 269 0.01 -15.06 -4.07
N ARG A 270 0.27 -13.83 -3.61
CA ARG A 270 0.37 -12.65 -4.47
C ARG A 270 1.65 -12.62 -5.28
N ASN A 271 2.73 -13.22 -4.78
CA ASN A 271 4.03 -13.23 -5.44
C ASN A 271 3.97 -13.94 -6.80
N ALA A 272 3.31 -15.09 -6.89
CA ALA A 272 3.21 -15.85 -8.13
C ALA A 272 2.55 -15.04 -9.26
N LEU A 273 1.50 -14.27 -8.91
CA LEU A 273 0.75 -13.43 -9.85
C LEU A 273 1.58 -12.26 -10.36
N ILE A 274 2.18 -11.49 -9.45
CA ILE A 274 2.99 -10.33 -9.88
C ILE A 274 4.30 -10.75 -10.55
N LYS A 275 4.90 -11.88 -10.15
CA LYS A 275 6.07 -12.44 -10.83
C LYS A 275 5.78 -12.74 -12.30
N ALA A 276 4.63 -13.37 -12.59
CA ALA A 276 4.21 -13.64 -13.96
C ALA A 276 4.03 -12.35 -14.77
N TRP A 277 3.39 -11.33 -14.20
CA TRP A 277 3.25 -10.03 -14.85
C TRP A 277 4.58 -9.31 -15.05
N SER A 278 5.49 -9.38 -14.07
CA SER A 278 6.83 -8.82 -14.20
C SER A 278 7.61 -9.47 -15.34
N LYS A 279 7.44 -10.78 -15.57
CA LYS A 279 8.03 -11.48 -16.72
C LYS A 279 7.44 -10.99 -18.03
N THR A 280 6.12 -10.93 -18.14
CA THR A 280 5.44 -10.42 -19.34
C THR A 280 5.87 -8.99 -19.67
N LEU A 281 6.01 -8.14 -18.66
CA LEU A 281 6.49 -6.77 -18.83
C LEU A 281 7.95 -6.73 -19.31
N SER A 282 8.84 -7.49 -18.68
CA SER A 282 10.24 -7.64 -19.09
C SER A 282 10.36 -8.01 -20.57
N ASP A 283 9.59 -9.01 -21.02
CA ASP A 283 9.56 -9.44 -22.43
C ASP A 283 9.04 -8.33 -23.35
N SER A 284 8.03 -7.55 -22.90
CA SER A 284 7.44 -6.48 -23.71
C SER A 284 8.35 -5.26 -23.91
N VAL A 285 9.20 -4.95 -22.92
CA VAL A 285 10.18 -3.85 -23.01
C VAL A 285 11.55 -4.32 -23.53
N GLY A 286 11.70 -5.61 -23.79
CA GLY A 286 12.97 -6.21 -24.24
C GLY A 286 14.06 -6.20 -23.18
N ASP A 287 13.71 -6.18 -21.89
CA ASP A 287 14.70 -6.29 -20.81
C ASP A 287 15.29 -7.70 -20.78
N THR A 288 16.62 -7.76 -20.78
CA THR A 288 17.37 -9.02 -20.68
C THR A 288 18.12 -9.18 -19.36
N HIS A 289 17.99 -8.21 -18.44
CA HIS A 289 18.83 -8.13 -17.24
C HIS A 289 18.02 -8.14 -15.94
N LEU A 290 17.14 -7.16 -15.72
CA LEU A 290 16.53 -6.91 -14.41
C LEU A 290 15.64 -8.05 -13.92
N TYR A 291 14.84 -8.65 -14.81
CA TYR A 291 14.03 -9.80 -14.42
C TYR A 291 14.90 -11.03 -14.09
N ALA A 292 15.95 -11.29 -14.88
CA ALA A 292 16.88 -12.40 -14.65
C ALA A 292 17.66 -12.22 -13.33
N VAL A 293 18.06 -10.99 -13.03
CA VAL A 293 18.63 -10.60 -11.73
C VAL A 293 17.65 -10.93 -10.60
N SER A 294 16.38 -10.51 -10.73
CA SER A 294 15.35 -10.78 -9.72
C SER A 294 15.16 -12.27 -9.47
N GLU A 295 15.05 -13.09 -10.52
CA GLU A 295 14.98 -14.56 -10.39
C GLU A 295 16.22 -15.17 -9.74
N ARG A 296 17.40 -14.60 -10.02
CA ARG A 296 18.63 -15.08 -9.38
C ARG A 296 18.62 -14.83 -7.88
N VAL A 297 18.23 -13.63 -7.44
CA VAL A 297 18.09 -13.30 -6.01
C VAL A 297 17.10 -14.25 -5.33
N GLU A 298 15.94 -14.48 -5.94
CA GLU A 298 14.94 -15.44 -5.43
C GLU A 298 15.56 -16.84 -5.26
N SER A 299 16.27 -17.34 -6.28
CA SER A 299 16.89 -18.67 -6.24
C SER A 299 17.95 -18.79 -5.13
N VAL A 300 18.75 -17.75 -4.92
CA VAL A 300 19.79 -17.71 -3.88
C VAL A 300 19.15 -17.66 -2.50
N MET A 301 18.15 -16.81 -2.30
CA MET A 301 17.44 -16.71 -1.02
C MET A 301 16.73 -18.01 -0.65
N LYS A 302 16.13 -18.70 -1.62
CA LYS A 302 15.55 -20.02 -1.41
C LYS A 302 16.62 -21.05 -1.04
N ARG A 303 17.77 -21.06 -1.72
CA ARG A 303 18.87 -21.99 -1.46
C ARG A 303 19.53 -21.78 -0.09
N GLU A 304 19.83 -20.53 0.26
CA GLU A 304 20.65 -20.20 1.42
C GLU A 304 19.85 -20.03 2.72
N LYS A 305 18.59 -19.59 2.61
CA LYS A 305 17.75 -19.24 3.77
C LYS A 305 16.40 -19.94 3.79
N ASP A 306 16.06 -20.70 2.76
CA ASP A 306 14.73 -21.30 2.56
C ASP A 306 13.59 -20.26 2.61
N LEU A 307 13.87 -19.02 2.19
CA LEU A 307 12.90 -17.93 2.15
C LEU A 307 12.29 -17.76 0.76
N PHE A 308 10.99 -17.51 0.72
CA PHE A 308 10.24 -17.19 -0.49
C PHE A 308 10.12 -15.66 -0.67
N CYS A 309 9.93 -15.20 -1.90
CA CYS A 309 9.55 -13.82 -2.18
C CYS A 309 8.15 -13.53 -1.65
N ASN A 310 7.99 -12.44 -0.90
CA ASN A 310 6.67 -11.87 -0.64
C ASN A 310 6.21 -11.02 -1.84
N ALA A 311 4.99 -10.49 -1.76
CA ALA A 311 4.41 -9.68 -2.83
C ALA A 311 5.33 -8.53 -3.31
N ASP A 312 6.14 -7.93 -2.44
CA ASP A 312 6.84 -6.69 -2.74
C ASP A 312 8.02 -6.86 -3.71
N PHE A 313 8.65 -8.04 -3.76
CA PHE A 313 9.90 -8.22 -4.49
C PHE A 313 9.73 -8.04 -6.01
N PHE A 314 8.84 -8.81 -6.64
CA PHE A 314 8.58 -8.69 -8.09
C PHE A 314 7.69 -7.50 -8.47
N HIS A 315 7.05 -6.83 -7.49
CA HIS A 315 6.43 -5.53 -7.74
C HIS A 315 7.47 -4.45 -8.11
N ALA A 316 8.69 -4.55 -7.56
CA ALA A 316 9.78 -3.63 -7.88
C ALA A 316 10.07 -3.59 -9.39
N SER A 317 10.38 -4.76 -9.97
CA SER A 317 10.64 -4.89 -11.40
C SER A 317 9.40 -4.61 -12.25
N ALA A 318 8.21 -5.06 -11.83
CA ALA A 318 6.98 -4.79 -12.56
C ALA A 318 6.71 -3.28 -12.72
N TYR A 319 6.81 -2.50 -11.64
CA TYR A 319 6.62 -1.06 -11.72
C TYR A 319 7.73 -0.36 -12.51
N HIS A 320 8.98 -0.83 -12.37
CA HIS A 320 10.11 -0.31 -13.14
C HIS A 320 9.88 -0.47 -14.65
N PHE A 321 9.43 -1.64 -15.11
CA PHE A 321 9.14 -1.89 -16.53
C PHE A 321 7.95 -1.06 -17.06
N MET A 322 7.10 -0.54 -16.18
CA MET A 322 6.05 0.41 -16.55
C MET A 322 6.50 1.88 -16.51
N ASN A 323 7.82 2.14 -16.41
CA ASN A 323 8.42 3.47 -16.27
C ASN A 323 7.93 4.26 -15.05
N ILE A 324 7.53 3.58 -13.99
CA ILE A 324 7.12 4.23 -12.75
C ILE A 324 8.38 4.57 -11.94
N PRO A 325 8.59 5.84 -11.53
CA PRO A 325 9.69 6.21 -10.65
C PRO A 325 9.62 5.46 -9.32
N THR A 326 10.75 4.88 -8.88
CA THR A 326 10.84 4.05 -7.66
C THR A 326 10.17 4.66 -6.44
N LYS A 327 10.38 5.96 -6.18
CA LYS A 327 9.80 6.67 -5.03
C LYS A 327 8.27 6.76 -5.04
N LEU A 328 7.61 6.42 -6.15
CA LEU A 328 6.15 6.40 -6.28
C LEU A 328 5.55 5.02 -6.02
N PHE A 329 6.35 3.99 -5.74
CA PHE A 329 5.84 2.64 -5.49
C PHE A 329 4.99 2.55 -4.22
N THR A 330 5.44 3.14 -3.10
CA THR A 330 4.62 3.13 -1.87
C THR A 330 3.35 3.99 -1.98
N PRO A 331 3.35 5.15 -2.66
CA PRO A 331 2.11 5.84 -3.01
C PRO A 331 1.08 5.00 -3.80
N ILE A 332 1.52 4.13 -4.72
CA ILE A 332 0.59 3.19 -5.41
C ILE A 332 -0.02 2.21 -4.41
N PHE A 333 0.77 1.74 -3.42
CA PHE A 333 0.25 0.93 -2.33
C PHE A 333 -0.85 1.70 -1.56
N VAL A 334 -0.67 2.99 -1.29
CA VAL A 334 -1.69 3.84 -0.64
C VAL A 334 -2.98 3.88 -1.45
N MET A 335 -2.90 4.09 -2.77
CA MET A 335 -4.07 4.09 -3.68
C MET A 335 -4.87 2.79 -3.59
N SER A 336 -4.18 1.66 -3.55
CA SER A 336 -4.78 0.34 -3.44
C SER A 336 -5.37 0.07 -2.05
N ARG A 337 -4.53 0.16 -1.01
CA ARG A 337 -4.83 -0.22 0.37
C ARG A 337 -5.86 0.69 1.04
N LEU A 338 -6.11 1.88 0.49
CA LEU A 338 -7.21 2.75 0.91
C LEU A 338 -8.54 1.98 1.01
N THR A 339 -8.83 1.09 0.06
CA THR A 339 -10.04 0.27 0.06
C THR A 339 -10.17 -0.58 1.33
N GLY A 340 -9.12 -1.33 1.66
CA GLY A 340 -9.03 -2.13 2.87
C GLY A 340 -9.08 -1.31 4.16
N TRP A 341 -8.32 -0.21 4.23
CA TRP A 341 -8.34 0.69 5.38
C TRP A 341 -9.74 1.24 5.67
N CYS A 342 -10.41 1.80 4.66
CA CYS A 342 -11.75 2.34 4.82
C CYS A 342 -12.77 1.27 5.19
N ALA A 343 -12.71 0.09 4.54
CA ALA A 343 -13.60 -1.01 4.92
C ALA A 343 -13.39 -1.45 6.39
N HIS A 344 -12.16 -1.47 6.88
CA HIS A 344 -11.86 -1.75 8.29
C HIS A 344 -12.29 -0.63 9.24
N ILE A 345 -12.27 0.64 8.80
CA ILE A 345 -12.81 1.77 9.56
C ILE A 345 -14.33 1.60 9.70
N PHE A 346 -15.03 1.19 8.63
CA PHE A 346 -16.47 0.94 8.65
C PHE A 346 -16.83 -0.16 9.67
N GLU A 347 -16.12 -1.30 9.63
CA GLU A 347 -16.31 -2.39 10.60
C GLU A 347 -16.02 -1.93 12.05
N GLN A 348 -15.01 -1.08 12.25
CA GLN A 348 -14.69 -0.55 13.57
C GLN A 348 -15.78 0.39 14.10
N ARG A 349 -16.41 1.18 13.23
CA ARG A 349 -17.53 2.07 13.59
C ARG A 349 -18.80 1.27 13.90
N GLU A 350 -19.11 0.25 13.11
CA GLU A 350 -20.30 -0.59 13.29
C GLU A 350 -20.26 -1.41 14.59
N ASN A 351 -19.09 -1.94 14.96
CA ASN A 351 -18.90 -2.72 16.18
C ASN A 351 -17.78 -2.13 17.04
N ASN A 352 -18.00 -0.91 17.54
CA ASN A 352 -16.94 -0.17 18.19
C ASN A 352 -16.66 -0.61 19.63
N ARG A 353 -15.38 -0.88 19.91
CA ARG A 353 -14.79 -0.90 21.25
C ARG A 353 -13.51 -0.07 21.20
N ILE A 354 -13.42 0.94 22.07
CA ILE A 354 -12.23 1.81 22.13
C ILE A 354 -10.98 0.97 22.40
N ILE A 355 -9.96 1.14 21.56
CA ILE A 355 -8.70 0.39 21.68
C ILE A 355 -7.82 1.09 22.72
N ARG A 356 -7.61 0.43 23.86
CA ARG A 356 -6.87 0.99 25.00
C ARG A 356 -6.02 -0.08 25.71
N PRO A 357 -4.83 -0.42 25.17
CA PRO A 357 -3.92 -1.33 25.85
C PRO A 357 -3.36 -0.71 27.14
N SER A 358 -2.97 -1.56 28.09
CA SER A 358 -2.20 -1.15 29.28
C SER A 358 -0.69 -1.29 29.01
N ALA A 359 0.14 -0.68 29.86
CA ALA A 359 1.59 -0.81 29.80
C ALA A 359 2.12 -1.26 31.16
N ASP A 360 3.16 -2.12 31.14
CA ASP A 360 3.92 -2.46 32.33
C ASP A 360 4.87 -1.30 32.66
N TYR A 361 4.67 -0.65 33.81
CA TYR A 361 5.53 0.45 34.25
C TYR A 361 6.89 -0.08 34.71
N THR A 362 7.96 0.37 34.06
CA THR A 362 9.36 -0.01 34.37
C THR A 362 10.23 1.21 34.75
N GLY A 363 9.58 2.35 35.03
CA GLY A 363 10.23 3.57 35.49
C GLY A 363 10.57 3.53 36.99
N PRO A 364 11.12 4.63 37.53
CA PRO A 364 11.42 4.73 38.95
C PRO A 364 10.15 4.74 39.80
N GLU A 365 10.26 4.28 41.05
CA GLU A 365 9.22 4.52 42.06
C GLU A 365 9.01 6.03 42.29
N HIS A 366 7.96 6.37 43.04
CA HIS A 366 7.62 7.74 43.44
C HIS A 366 8.88 8.54 43.84
N GLN A 367 9.07 9.70 43.20
CA GLN A 367 10.15 10.63 43.47
C GLN A 367 9.61 11.88 44.15
N ASP A 368 10.28 12.34 45.20
CA ASP A 368 9.95 13.61 45.84
C ASP A 368 10.23 14.79 44.89
N TRP A 369 9.33 15.78 44.89
CA TRP A 369 9.48 16.96 44.07
C TRP A 369 10.65 17.83 44.55
N LEU A 370 11.61 18.08 43.66
CA LEU A 370 12.72 19.00 43.89
C LEU A 370 12.45 20.35 43.19
N PRO A 371 12.26 21.46 43.95
CA PRO A 371 12.18 22.81 43.39
C PRO A 371 13.34 23.13 42.45
N ILE A 372 13.08 23.94 41.43
CA ILE A 372 14.05 24.18 40.34
C ILE A 372 15.38 24.78 40.83
N ASP A 373 15.34 25.61 41.88
CA ASP A 373 16.49 26.21 42.56
C ASP A 373 17.30 25.21 43.41
N LYS A 374 16.77 24.01 43.61
CA LYS A 374 17.40 22.94 44.40
C LYS A 374 17.88 21.76 43.54
N ARG A 375 17.69 21.81 42.22
CA ARG A 375 18.21 20.81 41.28
C ARG A 375 19.70 21.09 41.06
N LEU A 376 20.51 20.03 41.00
CA LEU A 376 21.95 20.11 40.74
C LEU A 376 22.27 20.48 39.29
#